data_AF-A0A7G3AQ20-F1
#
_entry.id   AF-A0A7G3AQ20-F1
#
_cell.length_a   1.000
_cell.length_b   1.000
_cell.length_c   1.000
_cell.angle_alpha   90.00
_cell.angle_beta   90.00
_cell.angle_gamma   90.00
#
_symmetry.space_group_name_H-M   'P 1'
#
loop_
_entity.id
_entity.type
_entity.pdbx_description
1 polymer ?
#
loop_
_entity_poly.entity_id
_entity_poly.type
_entity_poly.pdbx_seq_one_letter_code
_entity_poly.pdbx_strand_id
1 'polypeptide(L)'
;MCTTRWILGGLLVAIAISLGNADVSHVVSGNQTPLTDICLGCICEAMSGCNRAAACDGNICGLFKITHPYWVDAGKPTQSADSPEATGAFANCVTEPFCAGRTVQNYMSKFGQDCNKDGVVDCTDYLSIHILGGYGCGGEIPAKFTNALNQCLYQASAFQNSFGK
;
A
#
# COMPACT_ATOMS: atom_id res chain seq x y z
N MET A 1 77.87 -30.83 13.70
CA MET A 1 78.80 -29.74 13.33
C MET A 1 78.11 -28.86 12.29
N CYS A 2 78.32 -27.54 12.39
CA CYS A 2 77.89 -26.47 11.46
C CYS A 2 76.39 -26.15 11.36
N THR A 3 75.91 -24.90 11.38
CA THR A 3 76.43 -23.57 11.76
C THR A 3 75.22 -22.62 11.70
N THR A 4 75.19 -21.65 12.60
CA THR A 4 74.34 -20.46 12.62
C THR A 4 74.49 -19.62 11.33
N ARG A 5 73.40 -19.00 10.87
CA ARG A 5 73.47 -17.62 10.34
C ARG A 5 72.14 -16.88 10.45
N TRP A 6 72.19 -15.80 11.21
CA TRP A 6 71.22 -14.69 11.21
C TRP A 6 71.41 -13.86 9.93
N ILE A 7 70.35 -13.22 9.43
CA ILE A 7 70.27 -11.76 9.14
C ILE A 7 69.09 -11.44 8.20
N LEU A 8 68.23 -10.56 8.73
CA LEU A 8 67.52 -9.42 8.14
C LEU A 8 66.82 -9.57 6.78
N GLY A 9 65.53 -9.23 6.80
CA GLY A 9 65.06 -8.16 5.93
C GLY A 9 63.88 -8.50 5.04
N GLY A 10 62.74 -7.84 5.33
CA GLY A 10 61.93 -7.26 4.26
C GLY A 10 60.61 -7.97 3.96
N LEU A 11 59.54 -7.29 4.38
CA LEU A 11 58.17 -7.38 3.89
C LEU A 11 57.44 -8.71 4.06
N LEU A 12 56.94 -8.93 5.28
CA LEU A 12 55.62 -9.53 5.44
C LEU A 12 54.59 -8.50 4.98
N VAL A 13 54.07 -8.65 3.76
CA VAL A 13 52.79 -8.03 3.40
C VAL A 13 51.73 -8.80 4.17
N ALA A 14 51.44 -8.35 5.39
CA ALA A 14 50.26 -8.77 6.11
C ALA A 14 49.05 -8.22 5.34
N ILE A 15 48.51 -9.03 4.42
CA ILE A 15 47.18 -8.78 3.87
C ILE A 15 46.23 -8.98 5.05
N ALA A 16 45.93 -7.90 5.75
CA ALA A 16 44.82 -7.85 6.68
C ALA A 16 43.55 -7.98 5.84
N ILE A 17 43.11 -9.21 5.61
CA ILE A 17 41.75 -9.47 5.15
C ILE A 17 40.87 -9.08 6.33
N SER A 18 40.48 -7.81 6.38
CA SER A 18 39.36 -7.40 7.21
C SER A 18 38.17 -8.18 6.70
N LEU A 19 37.81 -9.25 7.40
CA LEU A 19 36.46 -9.79 7.36
C LEU A 19 35.58 -8.69 7.94
N GLY A 20 35.26 -7.70 7.10
CA GLY A 20 34.12 -6.84 7.33
C GLY A 20 32.94 -7.79 7.29
N ASN A 21 32.37 -8.06 8.46
CA ASN A 21 31.04 -8.64 8.52
C ASN A 21 30.18 -7.66 7.72
N ALA A 22 29.78 -8.04 6.51
CA ALA A 22 28.71 -7.35 5.83
C ALA A 22 27.48 -7.68 6.67
N ASP A 23 27.14 -6.80 7.62
CA ASP A 23 25.82 -6.82 8.21
C ASP A 23 24.84 -6.57 7.08
N VAL A 24 24.28 -7.66 6.54
CA VAL A 24 23.03 -7.60 5.82
C VAL A 24 21.99 -7.26 6.87
N SER A 25 21.82 -5.97 7.13
CA SER A 25 20.61 -5.47 7.74
C SER A 25 19.48 -5.91 6.80
N HIS A 26 18.85 -7.05 7.13
CA HIS A 26 17.53 -7.32 6.63
C HIS A 26 16.70 -6.13 7.08
N VAL A 27 16.36 -5.26 6.14
CA VAL A 27 15.37 -4.23 6.39
C VAL A 27 14.13 -5.01 6.77
N VAL A 28 13.85 -5.11 8.08
CA VAL A 28 12.51 -5.39 8.55
C VAL A 28 11.74 -4.18 8.07
N SER A 29 11.16 -4.30 6.88
CA SER A 29 10.16 -3.39 6.39
C SER A 29 9.08 -3.42 7.46
N GLY A 30 9.09 -2.41 8.34
CA GLY A 30 8.16 -2.30 9.44
C GLY A 30 6.77 -2.50 8.86
N ASN A 31 6.10 -3.55 9.33
CA ASN A 31 4.76 -4.03 9.02
C ASN A 31 3.82 -2.94 8.46
N GLN A 32 4.00 -2.55 7.20
CA GLN A 32 2.98 -1.84 6.45
C GLN A 32 2.03 -2.96 6.06
N THR A 33 1.07 -3.27 6.92
CA THR A 33 0.03 -4.23 6.58
C THR A 33 -0.58 -3.76 5.27
N PRO A 34 -0.35 -4.49 4.16
CA PRO A 34 -0.98 -4.15 2.90
C PRO A 34 -2.46 -4.03 3.16
N LEU A 35 -3.11 -3.02 2.56
CA LEU A 35 -4.56 -2.89 2.58
C LEU A 35 -5.16 -4.27 2.29
N THR A 36 -5.80 -4.88 3.30
CA THR A 36 -6.31 -6.24 3.18
C THR A 36 -7.46 -6.29 2.18
N ASP A 37 -7.69 -7.44 1.54
CA ASP A 37 -8.80 -7.60 0.59
C ASP A 37 -10.17 -7.32 1.25
N ILE A 38 -10.30 -7.64 2.54
CA ILE A 38 -11.50 -7.32 3.34
C ILE A 38 -11.65 -5.81 3.47
N CYS A 39 -10.59 -5.11 3.86
CA CYS A 39 -10.65 -3.66 3.99
C CYS A 39 -10.94 -2.98 2.64
N LEU A 40 -10.28 -3.43 1.57
CA LEU A 40 -10.51 -2.95 0.21
C LEU A 40 -11.97 -3.16 -0.21
N GLY A 41 -12.54 -4.34 0.05
CA GLY A 41 -13.95 -4.63 -0.18
C GLY A 41 -14.89 -3.72 0.62
N CYS A 42 -14.62 -3.49 1.89
CA CYS A 42 -15.46 -2.62 2.72
C CYS A 42 -15.36 -1.13 2.36
N ILE A 43 -14.21 -0.66 1.87
CA ILE A 43 -14.11 0.67 1.25
C ILE A 43 -14.98 0.73 0.00
N CYS A 44 -14.97 -0.30 -0.85
CA CYS A 44 -15.83 -0.38 -2.05
C CYS A 44 -17.32 -0.25 -1.69
N GLU A 45 -17.77 -0.97 -0.66
CA GLU A 45 -19.13 -0.89 -0.13
C GLU A 45 -19.47 0.52 0.39
N ALA A 46 -18.57 1.13 1.16
CA ALA A 46 -18.78 2.48 1.69
C ALA A 46 -18.90 3.53 0.57
N MET A 47 -18.14 3.40 -0.52
CA MET A 47 -18.10 4.41 -1.59
C MET A 47 -19.27 4.31 -2.59
N SER A 48 -19.71 3.10 -2.92
CA SER A 48 -20.73 2.91 -3.96
C SER A 48 -21.71 1.75 -3.74
N GLY A 49 -21.69 1.10 -2.57
CA GLY A 49 -22.32 -0.22 -2.40
C GLY A 49 -21.66 -1.28 -3.29
N CYS A 50 -20.35 -1.10 -3.52
CA CYS A 50 -19.53 -1.86 -4.46
C CYS A 50 -20.18 -2.11 -5.83
N ASN A 51 -20.81 -1.07 -6.39
CA ASN A 51 -21.50 -1.16 -7.68
C ASN A 51 -20.49 -1.33 -8.82
N ARG A 52 -20.29 -2.57 -9.27
CA ARG A 52 -19.37 -2.92 -10.37
C ARG A 52 -19.78 -2.35 -11.73
N ALA A 53 -21.03 -1.91 -11.89
CA ALA A 53 -21.51 -1.24 -13.10
C ALA A 53 -21.33 0.29 -13.04
N ALA A 54 -20.75 0.83 -11.98
CA ALA A 54 -20.51 2.26 -11.84
C ALA A 54 -19.54 2.76 -12.92
N ALA A 55 -20.04 3.66 -13.76
CA ALA A 55 -19.25 4.40 -14.73
C ALA A 55 -18.63 5.67 -14.09
N CYS A 56 -18.12 6.56 -14.94
CA CYS A 56 -17.74 7.91 -14.55
C CYS A 56 -18.95 8.83 -14.42
N ASP A 57 -18.99 9.58 -13.32
CA ASP A 57 -19.88 10.72 -13.10
C ASP A 57 -19.01 11.98 -12.99
N GLY A 58 -18.93 12.75 -14.08
CA GLY A 58 -17.93 13.81 -14.24
C GLY A 58 -16.51 13.28 -14.09
N ASN A 59 -15.77 13.77 -13.08
CA ASN A 59 -14.38 13.41 -12.82
C ASN A 59 -14.21 12.31 -11.75
N ILE A 60 -15.31 11.69 -11.30
CA ILE A 60 -15.34 10.66 -10.26
C ILE A 60 -15.81 9.36 -10.91
N CYS A 61 -15.01 8.30 -10.83
CA CYS A 61 -15.24 7.10 -11.62
C CYS A 61 -15.23 5.80 -10.81
N GLY A 62 -16.04 4.85 -11.27
CA GLY A 62 -15.96 3.47 -10.84
C GLY A 62 -16.55 3.19 -9.45
N LEU A 63 -16.44 1.92 -9.06
CA LEU A 63 -16.93 1.39 -7.79
C LEU A 63 -16.24 2.00 -6.56
N PHE A 64 -15.02 2.52 -6.74
CA PHE A 64 -14.26 3.20 -5.69
C PHE A 64 -14.38 4.73 -5.76
N LYS A 65 -15.19 5.31 -6.66
CA LYS A 65 -15.34 6.78 -6.76
C LYS A 65 -13.99 7.52 -6.85
N ILE A 66 -13.09 7.01 -7.69
CA ILE A 66 -11.72 7.52 -7.83
C ILE A 66 -11.71 8.74 -8.75
N THR A 67 -10.91 9.74 -8.41
CA THR A 67 -10.65 10.91 -9.26
C THR A 67 -9.35 10.78 -10.04
N HIS A 68 -9.20 11.56 -11.12
CA HIS A 68 -7.96 11.54 -11.90
C HIS A 68 -6.70 11.87 -11.05
N PRO A 69 -6.67 12.92 -10.20
CA PRO A 69 -5.52 13.18 -9.34
C PRO A 69 -5.18 12.01 -8.41
N TYR A 70 -6.19 11.36 -7.82
CA TYR A 70 -5.99 10.17 -6.98
C TYR A 70 -5.28 9.06 -7.76
N TRP A 71 -5.75 8.76 -8.97
CA TRP A 71 -5.13 7.75 -9.84
C TRP A 71 -3.70 8.11 -10.25
N VAL A 72 -3.44 9.40 -10.54
CA VAL A 72 -2.08 9.89 -10.83
C VAL A 72 -1.17 9.67 -9.62
N ASP A 73 -1.63 10.04 -8.44
CA ASP A 73 -0.88 9.88 -7.21
C ASP A 73 -0.59 8.42 -6.84
N ALA A 74 -1.49 7.52 -7.23
CA ALA A 74 -1.36 6.06 -7.14
C ALA A 74 -0.40 5.45 -8.18
N GLY A 75 0.29 6.28 -8.97
CA GLY A 75 1.27 5.82 -9.96
C GLY A 75 0.68 5.46 -11.31
N LYS A 76 -0.55 5.92 -11.62
CA LYS A 76 -1.23 5.72 -12.90
C LYS A 76 -1.29 4.26 -13.37
N PRO A 77 -1.73 3.30 -12.53
CA PRO A 77 -1.86 1.91 -12.98
C PRO A 77 -2.80 1.85 -14.18
N THR A 78 -2.48 0.98 -15.14
CA THR A 78 -3.30 0.77 -16.34
C THR A 78 -3.71 -0.69 -16.48
N GLN A 79 -4.66 -0.94 -17.37
CA GLN A 79 -4.84 -2.30 -17.87
C GLN A 79 -3.66 -2.66 -18.78
N SER A 80 -3.31 -3.95 -18.90
CA SER A 80 -2.05 -4.45 -19.49
C SER A 80 -1.74 -3.99 -20.93
N ALA A 81 -2.71 -3.42 -21.64
CA ALA A 81 -2.58 -2.92 -23.01
C ALA A 81 -2.54 -1.39 -23.12
N ASP A 82 -2.85 -0.65 -22.05
CA ASP A 82 -2.96 0.80 -22.07
C ASP A 82 -1.64 1.47 -21.61
N SER A 83 -1.24 2.55 -22.30
CA SER A 83 -0.19 3.45 -21.82
C SER A 83 -0.74 4.37 -20.72
N PRO A 84 0.02 4.65 -19.64
CA PRO A 84 -0.40 5.59 -18.58
C PRO A 84 -0.66 7.03 -19.05
N GLU A 85 -0.23 7.38 -20.26
CA GLU A 85 -0.40 8.70 -20.87
C GLU A 85 -1.59 8.76 -21.81
N ALA A 86 -2.24 7.63 -22.12
CA ALA A 86 -3.39 7.60 -23.01
C ALA A 86 -4.60 8.32 -22.37
N THR A 87 -5.33 9.10 -23.17
CA THR A 87 -6.48 9.90 -22.71
C THR A 87 -7.55 9.07 -21.97
N GLY A 88 -7.72 7.80 -22.35
CA GLY A 88 -8.68 6.88 -21.72
C GLY A 88 -8.14 6.05 -20.56
N ALA A 89 -6.82 6.07 -20.30
CA ALA A 89 -6.17 5.13 -19.38
C ALA A 89 -6.73 5.21 -17.95
N PHE A 90 -6.99 6.44 -17.48
CA PHE A 90 -7.62 6.68 -16.19
C PHE A 90 -8.97 5.98 -16.10
N ALA A 91 -9.91 6.34 -16.97
CA ALA A 91 -11.28 5.82 -16.94
C ALA A 91 -11.28 4.29 -17.13
N ASN A 92 -10.56 3.79 -18.13
CA ASN A 92 -10.43 2.37 -18.42
C ASN A 92 -9.95 1.58 -17.20
N CYS A 93 -8.97 2.10 -16.46
CA CYS A 93 -8.48 1.44 -15.25
C CYS A 93 -9.51 1.50 -14.12
N VAL A 94 -9.97 2.69 -13.74
CA VAL A 94 -10.73 2.85 -12.49
C VAL A 94 -12.19 2.36 -12.59
N THR A 95 -12.70 2.09 -13.80
CA THR A 95 -13.98 1.38 -13.99
C THR A 95 -13.81 -0.14 -14.09
N GLU A 96 -12.59 -0.66 -14.18
CA GLU A 96 -12.31 -2.10 -14.12
C GLU A 96 -11.96 -2.50 -12.67
N PRO A 97 -12.70 -3.44 -12.04
CA PRO A 97 -12.54 -3.72 -10.61
C PRO A 97 -11.12 -4.02 -10.12
N PHE A 98 -10.32 -4.79 -10.86
CA PHE A 98 -8.98 -5.16 -10.42
C PHE A 98 -7.99 -3.99 -10.54
N CYS A 99 -8.05 -3.22 -11.63
CA CYS A 99 -7.21 -2.05 -11.82
C CYS A 99 -7.60 -0.92 -10.85
N ALA A 100 -8.89 -0.73 -10.60
CA ALA A 100 -9.39 0.19 -9.59
C ALA A 100 -8.91 -0.20 -8.18
N GLY A 101 -9.00 -1.48 -7.81
CA GLY A 101 -8.49 -1.98 -6.54
C GLY A 101 -6.98 -1.76 -6.36
N ARG A 102 -6.20 -2.02 -7.42
CA ARG A 102 -4.76 -1.75 -7.46
C ARG A 102 -4.45 -0.26 -7.30
N THR A 103 -5.28 0.61 -7.88
CA THR A 103 -5.19 2.07 -7.71
C THR A 103 -5.34 2.45 -6.24
N VAL A 104 -6.35 1.90 -5.54
CA VAL A 104 -6.55 2.15 -4.11
C VAL A 104 -5.37 1.61 -3.29
N GLN A 105 -4.93 0.38 -3.54
CA GLN A 105 -3.78 -0.22 -2.84
C GLN A 105 -2.49 0.61 -3.01
N ASN A 106 -2.19 1.06 -4.23
CA ASN A 106 -1.03 1.92 -4.47
C ASN A 106 -1.14 3.27 -3.75
N TYR A 107 -2.34 3.87 -3.73
CA TYR A 107 -2.59 5.12 -3.02
C TYR A 107 -2.37 4.95 -1.52
N MET A 108 -2.88 3.86 -0.92
CA MET A 108 -2.67 3.55 0.49
C MET A 108 -1.22 3.24 0.82
N SER A 109 -0.49 2.59 -0.09
CA SER A 109 0.96 2.38 0.05
C SER A 109 1.74 3.70 0.13
N LYS A 110 1.27 4.74 -0.58
CA LYS A 110 1.91 6.07 -0.59
C LYS A 110 1.50 6.96 0.58
N PHE A 111 0.23 6.90 1.00
CA PHE A 111 -0.34 7.85 1.97
C PHE A 111 -0.79 7.23 3.30
N GLY A 112 -0.60 5.92 3.48
CA GLY A 112 -0.95 5.21 4.71
C GLY A 112 -0.31 5.87 5.94
N GLN A 113 -1.14 6.28 6.88
CA GLN A 113 -0.73 6.93 8.13
C GLN A 113 -1.88 6.84 9.14
N ASP A 114 -1.55 7.04 10.41
CA ASP A 114 -2.51 7.08 11.51
C ASP A 114 -3.23 8.45 11.47
N CYS A 115 -4.49 8.44 11.05
CA CYS A 115 -5.30 9.63 10.82
C CYS A 115 -6.09 10.03 12.06
N ASN A 116 -6.50 9.05 12.86
CA ASN A 116 -7.30 9.25 14.07
C ASN A 116 -6.45 9.42 15.35
N LYS A 117 -5.13 9.19 15.26
CA LYS A 117 -4.11 9.30 16.32
C LYS A 117 -4.26 8.26 17.42
N ASP A 118 -4.72 7.06 17.10
CA ASP A 118 -4.85 5.95 18.06
C ASP A 118 -3.60 5.08 18.18
N GLY A 119 -2.57 5.34 17.37
CA GLY A 119 -1.30 4.63 17.36
C GLY A 119 -1.26 3.41 16.42
N VAL A 120 -2.32 3.17 15.65
CA VAL A 120 -2.43 2.08 14.68
C VAL A 120 -2.77 2.67 13.30
N VAL A 121 -2.34 1.99 12.23
CA VAL A 121 -2.81 2.28 10.87
C VAL A 121 -3.72 1.14 10.44
N ASP A 122 -5.03 1.40 10.39
CA ASP A 122 -6.03 0.39 10.09
C ASP A 122 -7.02 0.80 8.99
N CYS A 123 -8.09 0.02 8.83
CA CYS A 123 -9.06 0.24 7.76
C CYS A 123 -9.83 1.55 7.88
N THR A 124 -9.98 2.06 9.11
CA THR A 124 -10.60 3.36 9.39
C THR A 124 -9.74 4.48 8.84
N ASP A 125 -8.42 4.41 9.04
CA ASP A 125 -7.47 5.38 8.46
C ASP A 125 -7.50 5.34 6.94
N TYR A 126 -7.49 4.14 6.36
CA TYR A 126 -7.56 3.98 4.90
C TYR A 126 -8.87 4.52 4.31
N LEU A 127 -10.01 4.39 4.99
CA LEU A 127 -11.24 5.06 4.55
C LEU A 127 -11.09 6.58 4.59
N SER A 128 -10.55 7.13 5.68
CA SER A 128 -10.34 8.58 5.81
C SER A 128 -9.40 9.11 4.72
N ILE A 129 -8.28 8.42 4.45
CA ILE A 129 -7.35 8.74 3.35
C ILE A 129 -8.05 8.65 1.99
N HIS A 130 -8.93 7.66 1.79
CA HIS A 130 -9.66 7.51 0.54
C HIS A 130 -10.61 8.70 0.26
N ILE A 131 -11.31 9.17 1.29
CA ILE A 131 -12.32 10.24 1.17
C ILE A 131 -11.69 11.63 1.18
N LEU A 132 -10.71 11.87 2.06
CA LEU A 132 -10.14 13.20 2.31
C LEU A 132 -8.78 13.42 1.63
N GLY A 133 -8.20 12.37 1.04
CA GLY A 133 -6.83 12.35 0.54
C GLY A 133 -5.81 12.21 1.68
N GLY A 134 -4.56 11.91 1.31
CA GLY A 134 -3.47 11.70 2.26
C GLY A 134 -3.28 12.87 3.23
N TYR A 135 -3.12 14.09 2.73
CA TYR A 135 -2.82 15.25 3.59
C TYR A 135 -4.01 15.72 4.45
N GLY A 136 -5.24 15.31 4.14
CA GLY A 136 -6.46 15.77 4.79
C GLY A 136 -7.09 14.77 5.75
N CYS A 137 -6.51 13.58 5.94
CA CYS A 137 -7.22 12.44 6.52
C CYS A 137 -7.64 12.59 8.00
N GLY A 138 -7.10 13.57 8.73
CA GLY A 138 -7.55 13.90 10.09
C GLY A 138 -8.85 14.71 10.14
N GLY A 139 -9.46 15.03 8.98
CA GLY A 139 -10.73 15.74 8.90
C GLY A 139 -11.95 14.87 9.21
N GLU A 140 -13.11 15.51 9.32
CA GLU A 140 -14.37 14.81 9.54
C GLU A 140 -14.92 14.21 8.24
N ILE A 141 -15.30 12.93 8.28
CA ILE A 141 -16.01 12.26 7.20
C ILE A 141 -17.49 12.05 7.56
N PRO A 142 -18.44 12.23 6.61
CA PRO A 142 -19.85 12.01 6.89
C PRO A 142 -20.13 10.60 7.43
N ALA A 143 -20.90 10.50 8.52
CA ALA A 143 -21.14 9.26 9.25
C ALA A 143 -21.67 8.09 8.39
N LYS A 144 -22.33 8.37 7.27
CA LYS A 144 -22.79 7.33 6.34
C LYS A 144 -21.65 6.42 5.84
N PHE A 145 -20.46 6.98 5.63
CA PHE A 145 -19.31 6.24 5.13
C PHE A 145 -18.68 5.37 6.21
N THR A 146 -18.48 5.90 7.42
CA THR A 146 -17.96 5.13 8.55
C THR A 146 -18.93 4.03 8.98
N ASN A 147 -20.24 4.31 8.99
CA ASN A 147 -21.25 3.32 9.30
C ASN A 147 -21.24 2.17 8.29
N ALA A 148 -21.16 2.48 6.99
CA ALA A 148 -21.08 1.46 5.93
C ALA A 148 -19.81 0.60 6.06
N LEU A 149 -18.65 1.22 6.32
CA LEU A 149 -17.40 0.51 6.57
C LEU A 149 -17.52 -0.44 7.77
N ASN A 150 -17.93 0.08 8.92
CA ASN A 150 -18.02 -0.69 10.17
C ASN A 150 -19.01 -1.87 10.02
N GLN A 151 -20.14 -1.62 9.36
CA GLN A 151 -21.13 -2.66 9.08
C GLN A 151 -20.55 -3.76 8.18
N CYS A 152 -19.76 -3.42 7.17
CA CYS A 152 -19.10 -4.41 6.33
C CYS A 152 -18.03 -5.21 7.08
N LEU A 153 -17.16 -4.53 7.84
CA LEU A 153 -16.09 -5.19 8.62
C LEU A 153 -16.67 -6.16 9.65
N TYR A 154 -17.74 -5.78 10.33
CA TYR A 154 -18.45 -6.65 11.26
C TYR A 154 -18.93 -7.94 10.56
N GLN A 155 -19.60 -7.82 9.41
CA GLN A 155 -20.08 -8.97 8.64
C GLN A 155 -18.94 -9.86 8.14
N ALA A 156 -17.86 -9.26 7.64
CA ALA A 156 -16.68 -10.01 7.17
C ALA A 156 -16.04 -10.82 8.30
N SER A 157 -15.88 -10.22 9.50
CA SER A 157 -15.33 -10.93 10.67
C SER A 157 -16.23 -12.09 11.14
N ALA A 158 -17.55 -11.90 11.12
CA ALA A 158 -18.51 -12.94 11.51
C ALA A 158 -18.48 -14.14 10.55
N PHE A 159 -18.32 -13.89 9.25
CA PHE A 159 -18.16 -14.95 8.25
C PHE A 159 -16.86 -15.72 8.46
N GLN A 160 -15.72 -15.04 8.65
CA GLN A 160 -14.44 -15.70 8.90
C GLN A 160 -14.47 -16.60 10.14
N ASN A 161 -15.10 -16.14 11.23
CA ASN A 161 -15.27 -16.91 12.45
C ASN A 161 -16.15 -18.17 12.29
N SER A 162 -16.91 -18.26 11.20
CA SER A 162 -17.79 -19.41 10.91
C SER A 162 -17.07 -20.55 10.16
N PHE A 163 -15.90 -20.30 9.55
CA PHE A 163 -15.05 -21.34 8.92
C PHE A 163 -13.85 -21.74 9.79
N GLY A 164 -13.60 -21.00 10.87
CA GLY A 164 -12.57 -21.33 11.86
C GLY A 164 -13.00 -22.32 12.93
N LYS A 165 -14.21 -22.90 12.81
CA LYS A 165 -14.76 -23.97 13.66
C LYS A 165 -14.88 -25.25 12.84
#